data_AF-A0A957H5Y7-F1
#
_entry.id   AF-A0A957H5Y7-F1
#
_cell.length_a   1.000
_cell.length_b   1.000
_cell.length_c   1.000
_cell.angle_alpha   90.00
_cell.angle_beta   90.00
_cell.angle_gamma   90.00
#
_symmetry.space_group_name_H-M   'P 1'
#
loop_
_entity.id
_entity.type
_entity.pdbx_description
1 polymer ?
#
loop_
_entity_poly.entity_id
_entity_poly.type
_entity_poly.pdbx_seq_one_letter_code
_entity_poly.pdbx_strand_id
1 'polypeptide(L)'
;APAQGNNAYVFPGVGLGVLVSGARLVTDSMFMAAARTLAALTTPADLAEGRILPALSRIREVSAHIAVAVAEVAYAEGLAEVDRPVDLLTAVEQAMYWPYY
;
A
#
# COMPACT_ATOMS: atom_id res chain seq x y z
N ALA A 1 16.56 5.33 16.66
CA ALA A 1 17.36 5.10 15.44
C ALA A 1 16.67 5.80 14.28
N PRO A 2 17.40 6.40 13.31
CA PRO A 2 16.76 7.05 12.17
C PRO A 2 15.95 6.03 11.36
N ALA A 3 14.82 6.46 10.79
CA ALA A 3 14.03 5.62 9.90
C ALA A 3 14.87 5.26 8.66
N GLN A 4 14.99 3.97 8.34
CA GLN A 4 15.63 3.53 7.09
C GLN A 4 14.60 3.60 5.95
N GLY A 5 14.98 4.24 4.84
CA GLY A 5 14.22 4.22 3.58
C GLY A 5 14.27 2.85 2.92
N ASN A 6 13.62 1.86 3.56
CA ASN A 6 13.64 0.47 3.13
C ASN A 6 12.42 0.15 2.26
N ASN A 7 12.62 -0.58 1.17
CA ASN A 7 11.55 -0.99 0.26
C ASN A 7 10.48 -1.88 0.92
N ALA A 8 10.75 -2.42 2.11
CA ALA A 8 9.76 -3.08 2.96
C ALA A 8 8.51 -2.23 3.25
N TYR A 9 8.58 -0.89 3.15
CA TYR A 9 7.41 -0.01 3.25
C TYR A 9 6.51 -0.02 2.01
N VAL A 10 7.03 -0.39 0.85
CA VAL A 10 6.35 -0.18 -0.44
C VAL A 10 5.98 -1.50 -1.11
N PHE A 11 6.93 -2.42 -1.22
CA PHE A 11 6.75 -3.63 -2.05
C PHE A 11 5.62 -4.55 -1.58
N PRO A 12 5.39 -4.77 -0.26
CA PRO A 12 4.25 -5.57 0.17
C PRO A 12 2.91 -4.99 -0.26
N GLY A 13 2.72 -3.68 -0.10
CA GLY A 13 1.49 -2.99 -0.51
C GLY A 13 1.31 -2.97 -2.02
N VAL A 14 2.38 -2.66 -2.78
CA VAL A 14 2.32 -2.70 -4.25
C VAL A 14 1.95 -4.08 -4.78
N GLY A 15 2.62 -5.13 -4.28
CA GLY A 15 2.33 -6.50 -4.70
C GLY A 15 0.90 -6.93 -4.37
N LEU A 16 0.41 -6.58 -3.16
CA LEU A 16 -0.96 -6.89 -2.76
C LEU A 16 -2.00 -6.13 -3.60
N GLY A 17 -1.76 -4.84 -3.89
CA GLY A 17 -2.64 -4.04 -4.74
C GLY A 17 -2.74 -4.58 -6.16
N VAL A 18 -1.61 -4.98 -6.75
CA VAL A 18 -1.55 -5.65 -8.06
C VAL A 18 -2.32 -6.97 -8.03
N LEU A 19 -2.15 -7.77 -6.98
CA LEU A 19 -2.84 -9.06 -6.83
C LEU A 19 -4.36 -8.88 -6.68
N VAL A 20 -4.81 -7.97 -5.82
CA VAL A 20 -6.25 -7.73 -5.56
C VAL A 20 -6.96 -7.11 -6.76
N SER A 21 -6.28 -6.25 -7.52
CA SER A 21 -6.84 -5.67 -8.76
C SER A 21 -6.67 -6.55 -9.99
N GLY A 22 -5.94 -7.66 -9.90
CA GLY A 22 -5.59 -8.46 -11.07
C GLY A 22 -4.89 -7.63 -12.14
N ALA A 23 -4.02 -6.68 -11.76
CA ALA A 23 -3.40 -5.78 -12.72
C ALA A 23 -2.42 -6.52 -13.64
N ARG A 24 -2.59 -6.37 -14.96
CA ARG A 24 -1.72 -7.03 -15.96
C ARG A 24 -0.34 -6.42 -16.11
N LEU A 25 -0.17 -5.17 -15.64
CA LEU A 25 1.08 -4.40 -15.76
C LEU A 25 1.24 -3.50 -14.54
N VAL A 26 2.48 -3.41 -14.05
CA VAL A 26 2.86 -2.44 -13.01
C VAL A 26 3.39 -1.18 -13.68
N THR A 27 2.84 -0.02 -13.32
CA THR A 27 3.21 1.28 -13.92
C THR A 27 3.90 2.19 -12.90
N ASP A 28 4.63 3.20 -13.40
CA ASP A 28 5.27 4.21 -12.55
C ASP A 28 4.23 4.98 -11.69
N SER A 29 3.02 5.17 -12.22
CA SER A 29 1.89 5.75 -11.49
C SER A 29 1.55 4.97 -10.22
N MET A 30 1.64 3.64 -10.25
CA MET A 30 1.40 2.79 -9.07
C MET A 30 2.46 3.02 -7.99
N PHE A 31 3.74 3.11 -8.37
CA PHE A 31 4.82 3.43 -7.43
C PHE A 31 4.70 4.87 -6.89
N MET A 32 4.29 5.83 -7.73
CA MET A 32 4.02 7.19 -7.31
C MET A 32 2.87 7.25 -6.30
N ALA A 33 1.79 6.51 -6.53
CA ALA A 33 0.67 6.40 -5.60
C ALA A 33 1.09 5.76 -4.27
N ALA A 34 1.92 4.71 -4.31
CA ALA A 34 2.48 4.10 -3.12
C ALA A 34 3.34 5.08 -2.30
N ALA A 35 4.23 5.83 -2.96
CA ALA A 35 5.09 6.83 -2.31
C ALA A 35 4.28 7.96 -1.65
N ARG A 36 3.27 8.48 -2.35
CA ARG A 36 2.35 9.50 -1.81
C ARG A 36 1.56 8.99 -0.62
N THR A 37 1.08 7.75 -0.69
CA THR A 37 0.32 7.12 0.40
C THR A 37 1.19 6.91 1.62
N LEU A 38 2.42 6.40 1.44
CA LEU A 38 3.39 6.26 2.52
C LEU A 38 3.67 7.59 3.21
N ALA A 39 3.90 8.66 2.44
CA ALA A 39 4.14 10.00 2.97
C ALA A 39 2.92 10.55 3.74
N ALA A 40 1.71 10.33 3.23
CA ALA A 40 0.47 10.76 3.87
C ALA A 40 0.20 10.04 5.20
N LEU A 41 0.71 8.82 5.38
CA LEU A 41 0.55 8.03 6.61
C LEU A 41 1.63 8.33 7.67
N THR A 42 2.66 9.10 7.33
CA THR A 42 3.63 9.62 8.29
C THR A 42 2.95 10.68 9.14
N THR A 43 2.81 10.42 10.44
CA THR A 43 2.05 11.29 11.34
C THR A 43 2.90 12.45 11.87
N PRO A 44 2.28 13.52 12.38
CA PRO A 44 3.02 14.57 13.10
C PRO A 44 3.82 14.03 14.30
N ALA A 45 3.34 12.96 14.95
CA ALA A 45 4.07 12.29 16.03
C ALA A 45 5.34 11.59 15.53
N ASP A 46 5.27 10.91 14.38
CA ASP A 46 6.46 10.32 13.74
C ASP A 46 7.50 11.42 13.43
N LEU A 47 7.07 12.54 12.85
CA LEU A 47 7.93 13.69 12.53
C LEU A 47 8.54 14.34 13.79
N ALA A 48 7.75 14.48 14.87
CA ALA A 48 8.21 15.05 16.14
C ALA A 48 9.29 14.19 16.80
N GLU A 49 9.28 12.88 16.55
CA GLU A 49 10.34 11.95 16.94
C GLU A 49 11.53 11.90 15.95
N GLY A 50 11.53 12.78 14.94
CA GLY A 50 12.57 12.85 13.91
C GLY A 50 12.50 11.73 12.86
N ARG A 51 11.36 11.02 12.75
CA ARG A 51 11.13 9.98 11.74
C ARG A 51 10.50 10.61 10.51
N ILE A 52 11.03 10.29 9.34
CA ILE A 52 10.48 10.73 8.05
C ILE A 52 9.52 9.70 7.42
N LEU A 53 9.34 8.56 8.09
CA LEU A 53 8.47 7.45 7.68
C LEU A 53 7.62 6.99 8.88
N PRO A 54 6.48 6.33 8.66
CA PRO A 54 5.65 5.80 9.74
C PRO A 54 6.42 4.78 10.60
N ALA A 55 6.03 4.64 11.86
CA ALA A 55 6.53 3.57 12.71
C ALA A 55 6.34 2.17 12.09
N LEU A 56 7.37 1.32 12.16
CA LEU A 56 7.35 -0.04 11.58
C LEU A 56 6.26 -0.94 12.22
N SER A 57 5.81 -0.65 13.44
CA SER A 57 4.68 -1.34 14.07
C SER A 57 3.37 -1.18 13.28
N ARG A 58 3.25 -0.14 12.45
CA ARG A 58 2.09 0.13 11.58
C ARG A 58 2.26 -0.42 10.17
N ILE A 59 3.30 -1.22 9.89
CA ILE A 59 3.63 -1.64 8.52
C ILE A 59 2.49 -2.39 7.80
N ARG A 60 1.66 -3.15 8.53
CA ARG A 60 0.51 -3.85 7.95
C ARG A 60 -0.59 -2.88 7.50
N GLU A 61 -0.95 -1.93 8.35
CA GLU A 61 -1.89 -0.83 8.03
C GLU A 61 -1.38 -0.04 6.82
N VAL A 62 -0.11 0.37 6.85
CA VAL A 62 0.55 1.09 5.73
C VAL A 62 0.50 0.28 4.44
N SER A 63 0.79 -1.03 4.51
CA SER A 63 0.74 -1.91 3.34
C SER A 63 -0.68 -2.02 2.76
N ALA A 64 -1.70 -2.10 3.61
CA ALA A 64 -3.10 -2.17 3.18
C ALA A 64 -3.52 -0.90 2.43
N HIS A 65 -3.20 0.29 2.98
CA HIS A 65 -3.52 1.55 2.31
C HIS A 65 -2.74 1.74 1.01
N ILE A 66 -1.47 1.35 0.95
CA ILE A 66 -0.70 1.36 -0.30
C ILE A 66 -1.34 0.42 -1.33
N ALA A 67 -1.76 -0.79 -0.92
CA ALA A 67 -2.42 -1.74 -1.80
C ALA A 67 -3.72 -1.18 -2.38
N VAL A 68 -4.54 -0.49 -1.58
CA VAL A 68 -5.74 0.21 -2.05
C VAL A 68 -5.35 1.27 -3.09
N ALA A 69 -4.38 2.13 -2.79
CA ALA A 69 -3.96 3.19 -3.71
C ALA A 69 -3.42 2.64 -5.05
N VAL A 70 -2.71 1.52 -5.00
CA VAL A 70 -2.19 0.84 -6.20
C VAL A 70 -3.32 0.19 -7.01
N ALA A 71 -4.26 -0.47 -6.33
CA ALA A 71 -5.44 -1.05 -6.98
C ALA A 71 -6.30 0.04 -7.65
N GLU A 72 -6.50 1.19 -7.00
CA GLU A 72 -7.20 2.35 -7.56
C GLU A 72 -6.56 2.83 -8.86
N VAL A 73 -5.23 2.94 -8.90
CA VAL A 73 -4.50 3.28 -10.14
C VAL A 73 -4.70 2.20 -11.20
N ALA A 74 -4.65 0.91 -10.86
CA ALA A 74 -4.88 -0.17 -11.82
C ALA A 74 -6.27 -0.09 -12.47
N TYR A 75 -7.32 0.18 -11.69
CA TYR A 75 -8.67 0.38 -12.22
C TYR A 75 -8.76 1.65 -13.07
N ALA A 76 -8.17 2.76 -12.62
CA ALA A 76 -8.22 4.03 -13.34
C ALA A 76 -7.47 3.99 -14.68
N GLU A 77 -6.37 3.23 -14.77
CA GLU A 77 -5.59 3.04 -16.00
C GLU A 77 -6.13 1.93 -16.90
N GLY A 78 -7.23 1.25 -16.51
CA GLY A 78 -7.82 0.15 -17.29
C GLY A 78 -6.90 -1.08 -17.37
N LEU A 79 -6.07 -1.29 -16.36
CA LEU A 79 -5.12 -2.40 -16.27
C LEU A 79 -5.61 -3.56 -15.40
N ALA A 80 -6.64 -3.32 -14.59
CA ALA A 80 -7.28 -4.34 -13.76
C ALA A 80 -8.07 -5.34 -14.61
N GLU A 81 -7.87 -6.64 -14.38
CA GLU A 81 -8.54 -7.73 -15.11
C GLU A 81 -9.70 -8.37 -14.34
N VAL A 82 -10.00 -7.88 -13.14
CA VAL A 82 -11.17 -8.31 -12.33
C VAL A 82 -12.15 -7.16 -12.14
N ASP A 83 -13.40 -7.48 -11.78
CA ASP A 83 -14.39 -6.46 -11.44
C ASP A 83 -14.00 -5.71 -10.16
N ARG A 84 -14.21 -4.38 -10.18
CA ARG A 84 -13.89 -3.52 -9.04
C ARG A 84 -14.79 -3.83 -7.84
N PRO A 85 -14.24 -4.23 -6.68
CA PRO A 85 -14.99 -4.37 -5.45
C PRO A 85 -15.65 -3.06 -5.02
N VAL A 86 -16.82 -3.15 -4.39
CA VAL A 86 -17.50 -1.99 -3.79
C VAL A 86 -16.64 -1.35 -2.71
N ASP A 87 -15.95 -2.17 -1.92
CA ASP A 87 -15.01 -1.74 -0.89
C ASP A 87 -13.64 -2.39 -1.14
N LEU A 88 -12.71 -1.59 -1.66
CA LEU A 88 -11.34 -2.02 -1.94
C LEU A 88 -10.53 -2.27 -0.67
N LEU A 89 -10.75 -1.52 0.41
CA LEU A 89 -10.00 -1.72 1.65
C LEU A 89 -10.36 -3.05 2.26
N THR A 90 -11.65 -3.37 2.36
CA THR A 90 -12.10 -4.68 2.84
C THR A 90 -11.56 -5.81 1.97
N ALA A 91 -11.59 -5.68 0.65
CA ALA A 91 -11.04 -6.69 -0.26
C ALA A 91 -9.53 -6.92 -0.05
N VAL A 92 -8.76 -5.84 0.16
CA VAL A 92 -7.34 -5.89 0.47
C VAL A 92 -7.09 -6.59 1.81
N GLU A 93 -7.81 -6.20 2.88
CA GLU A 93 -7.64 -6.78 4.21
C GLU A 93 -7.98 -8.27 4.24
N GLN A 94 -9.00 -8.71 3.50
CA GLN A 94 -9.37 -10.11 3.33
C GLN A 94 -8.31 -10.93 2.57
N ALA A 95 -7.57 -10.30 1.66
CA ALA A 95 -6.47 -10.93 0.93
C ALA A 95 -5.17 -11.00 1.75
N MET A 96 -5.07 -10.30 2.88
CA MET A 96 -3.88 -10.35 3.73
C MET A 96 -3.81 -11.65 4.52
N TYR A 97 -2.67 -12.34 4.44
CA TYR A 97 -2.41 -13.51 5.28
C TYR A 97 -2.32 -13.14 6.77
N TRP A 98 -3.03 -13.91 7.59
CA TRP A 98 -2.99 -13.85 9.05
C TRP A 98 -2.45 -15.17 9.62
N PRO A 99 -1.32 -15.14 10.36
CA PRO A 99 -0.64 -16.34 10.82
C PRO A 99 -1.29 -16.98 12.06
N TYR A 100 -2.62 -16.94 12.17
CA TYR A 100 -3.37 -17.66 13.19
C TYR A 100 -3.66 -19.08 12.71
N TYR A 101 -3.58 -20.04 13.63
CA TYR A 101 -3.91 -21.45 13.38
C TYR A 101 -5.41 -21.70 13.58
#